data_AF-A0A7J9EU47-F1
#
_entry.id   AF-A0A7J9EU47-F1
#
_cell.length_a   1.000
_cell.length_b   1.000
_cell.length_c   1.000
_cell.angle_alpha   90.00
_cell.angle_beta   90.00
_cell.angle_gamma   90.00
#
_symmetry.space_group_name_H-M   'P 1'
#
loop_
_entity.id
_entity.type
_entity.pdbx_description
1 polymer ?
#
loop_
_entity_poly.entity_id
_entity_poly.type
_entity_poly.pdbx_seq_one_letter_code
_entity_poly.pdbx_strand_id
1 'polypeptide(L)'
;MRSSSLHGTSSIRELSSISHGRNFKSSFYDSSKHPFARAIPSLSFKSCHFCVRCAVSFRPCIDIHKGKVKQIVGSTLRDSKEDGSTLVTNFESDKSAAEFANLYKKDGLKGGHVIMLGADPLSQAAAIEALRAYPGGLQVGGGINLDNCLSYIDEGASHVIVTSYVFNNGQMDLERLKGLVNVIGKQRLVLDLSCRKKEDKYAIVTDRWQKFTDVYLDEEVLTFLARFADEFLVHGVDVEGKK
;
A
#
# COMPACT_ATOMS: atom_id res chain seq x y z
N MET A 1 -1.69 -64.47 -0.32
CA MET A 1 -1.17 -64.57 -1.71
C MET A 1 -0.06 -63.55 -1.89
N ARG A 2 0.89 -63.88 -2.78
CA ARG A 2 1.94 -63.07 -3.43
C ARG A 2 1.55 -61.57 -3.64
N SER A 3 2.46 -60.58 -3.66
CA SER A 3 3.94 -60.59 -3.75
C SER A 3 4.59 -59.20 -3.53
N SER A 4 5.85 -59.18 -3.04
CA SER A 4 6.96 -58.21 -3.27
C SER A 4 6.75 -56.69 -2.97
N SER A 5 7.53 -55.95 -2.16
CA SER A 5 9.01 -55.83 -1.97
C SER A 5 9.72 -55.22 -3.20
N LEU A 6 10.66 -54.25 -3.18
CA LEU A 6 11.69 -53.75 -2.23
C LEU A 6 11.80 -52.19 -2.34
N HIS A 7 12.09 -51.38 -1.30
CA HIS A 7 13.38 -51.07 -0.64
C HIS A 7 14.45 -50.35 -1.49
N GLY A 8 15.00 -49.24 -0.95
CA GLY A 8 16.16 -48.50 -1.48
C GLY A 8 16.43 -47.19 -0.72
N THR A 9 17.56 -47.10 -0.01
CA THR A 9 17.95 -45.96 0.87
C THR A 9 19.35 -45.42 0.55
N SER A 10 19.68 -44.23 1.10
CA SER A 10 21.03 -43.60 1.14
C SER A 10 21.52 -43.00 -0.21
N SER A 11 22.48 -42.07 -0.30
CA SER A 11 23.15 -41.21 0.70
C SER A 11 23.79 -39.98 0.02
N ILE A 12 24.13 -38.98 0.82
CA ILE A 12 24.95 -37.77 0.58
C ILE A 12 26.12 -37.94 -0.43
N ARG A 13 26.34 -36.91 -1.26
CA ARG A 13 27.68 -36.38 -1.62
C ARG A 13 27.64 -34.94 -2.13
N GLU A 14 28.61 -34.14 -1.69
CA GLU A 14 28.87 -32.75 -2.12
C GLU A 14 29.58 -32.70 -3.48
N LEU A 15 29.59 -31.51 -4.13
CA LEU A 15 30.85 -30.79 -4.42
C LEU A 15 30.65 -29.41 -5.09
N SER A 16 31.32 -28.39 -4.51
CA SER A 16 32.00 -27.24 -5.16
C SER A 16 31.33 -26.54 -6.36
N SER A 17 30.74 -25.34 -6.18
CA SER A 17 31.41 -24.02 -6.26
C SER A 17 31.64 -23.45 -7.68
N ILE A 18 30.94 -22.37 -8.02
CA ILE A 18 31.44 -21.34 -8.95
C ILE A 18 31.20 -19.97 -8.32
N SER A 19 32.27 -19.17 -8.23
CA SER A 19 32.27 -17.79 -7.77
C SER A 19 31.97 -16.81 -8.90
N HIS A 20 31.63 -15.57 -8.52
CA HIS A 20 31.84 -14.27 -9.19
C HIS A 20 30.56 -13.42 -9.25
N GLY A 21 30.57 -12.32 -8.48
CA GLY A 21 29.60 -11.25 -8.64
C GLY A 21 29.94 -10.31 -9.80
N ARG A 22 29.02 -9.38 -10.06
CA ARG A 22 29.21 -8.07 -10.72
C ARG A 22 27.91 -7.29 -10.49
N ASN A 23 27.89 -6.28 -9.61
CA ASN A 23 28.23 -4.89 -9.91
C ASN A 23 27.57 -4.35 -11.19
N PHE A 24 26.46 -3.64 -10.99
CA PHE A 24 25.73 -2.90 -12.02
C PHE A 24 26.51 -1.63 -12.41
N LYS A 25 27.37 -1.72 -13.43
CA LYS A 25 27.89 -0.57 -14.18
C LYS A 25 28.13 -0.97 -15.63
N SER A 26 27.40 -0.35 -16.56
CA SER A 26 27.78 -0.30 -17.98
C SER A 26 27.67 1.13 -18.48
N SER A 27 28.84 1.72 -18.75
CA SER A 27 28.96 2.98 -19.49
C SER A 27 28.55 2.76 -20.94
N PHE A 28 27.81 3.69 -21.52
CA PHE A 28 27.52 3.72 -22.96
C PHE A 28 28.26 4.90 -23.60
N TYR A 29 29.34 4.57 -24.31
CA TYR A 29 29.98 5.43 -25.30
C TYR A 29 30.46 4.55 -26.46
N ASP A 30 29.86 4.71 -27.63
CA ASP A 30 30.57 4.55 -28.90
C ASP A 30 29.94 5.47 -29.96
N SER A 31 30.74 5.86 -30.95
CA SER A 31 30.44 6.92 -31.92
C SER A 31 30.92 6.55 -33.31
N SER A 32 30.05 6.54 -34.32
CA SER A 32 30.47 6.51 -35.74
C SER A 32 29.47 7.18 -36.71
N LYS A 33 29.91 7.38 -37.97
CA LYS A 33 29.50 8.49 -38.88
C LYS A 33 29.43 8.04 -40.36
N HIS A 34 28.72 8.71 -41.29
CA HIS A 34 27.89 9.92 -41.13
C HIS A 34 26.49 9.86 -41.80
N PRO A 35 26.28 9.86 -43.15
CA PRO A 35 25.05 10.47 -43.68
C PRO A 35 24.30 9.76 -44.83
N PHE A 36 22.96 9.89 -44.84
CA PHE A 36 22.22 10.23 -46.06
C PHE A 36 20.86 10.86 -45.71
N ALA A 37 20.48 11.93 -46.43
CA ALA A 37 19.28 12.71 -46.12
C ALA A 37 18.05 12.24 -46.92
N ARG A 38 16.86 12.32 -46.30
CA ARG A 38 15.56 12.50 -46.99
C ARG A 38 14.53 13.15 -46.06
N ALA A 39 13.56 13.84 -46.65
CA ALA A 39 12.78 14.89 -45.99
C ALA A 39 11.71 14.38 -44.99
N ILE A 40 11.39 15.25 -44.03
CA ILE A 40 10.44 15.03 -42.94
C ILE A 40 9.08 15.65 -43.30
N PRO A 41 7.95 14.92 -43.22
CA PRO A 41 6.66 15.54 -42.98
C PRO A 41 6.57 15.90 -41.49
N SER A 42 6.52 17.19 -41.17
CA SER A 42 6.48 17.66 -39.77
C SER A 42 5.14 17.32 -39.13
N LEU A 43 5.03 16.14 -38.53
CA LEU A 43 3.97 15.88 -37.56
C LEU A 43 4.16 16.83 -36.38
N SER A 44 3.29 17.84 -36.31
CA SER A 44 3.08 18.62 -35.11
C SER A 44 2.53 17.69 -34.03
N PHE A 45 3.45 17.06 -33.28
CA PHE A 45 3.14 16.57 -31.96
C PHE A 45 2.72 17.78 -31.14
N LYS A 46 1.40 18.00 -31.06
CA LYS A 46 0.83 18.88 -30.05
C LYS A 46 1.34 18.35 -28.72
N SER A 47 2.21 19.12 -28.07
CA SER A 47 2.51 18.93 -26.66
C SER A 47 1.17 19.00 -25.94
N CYS A 48 0.61 17.84 -25.64
CA CYS A 48 -0.46 17.74 -24.67
C CYS A 48 0.24 18.03 -23.34
N HIS A 49 0.36 19.32 -23.02
CA HIS A 49 0.66 19.75 -21.67
C HIS A 49 -0.41 19.09 -20.82
N PHE A 50 -0.03 18.02 -20.13
CA PHE A 50 -0.76 17.51 -18.99
C PHE A 50 -0.79 18.67 -17.99
N CYS A 51 -1.83 19.49 -18.11
CA CYS A 51 -2.19 20.44 -17.10
C CYS A 51 -2.56 19.60 -15.89
N VAL A 52 -1.58 19.40 -15.01
CA VAL A 52 -1.79 18.88 -13.67
C VAL A 52 -2.70 19.91 -13.00
N ARG A 53 -4.01 19.71 -13.16
CA ARG A 53 -5.03 20.44 -12.43
C ARG A 53 -4.87 20.00 -10.98
N CYS A 54 -4.05 20.74 -10.24
CA CYS A 54 -3.86 20.57 -8.81
C CYS A 54 -5.14 21.01 -8.08
N ALA A 55 -6.18 20.19 -8.23
CA ALA A 55 -7.43 20.33 -7.51
C ALA A 55 -7.23 19.71 -6.13
N VAL A 56 -6.81 20.54 -5.17
CA VAL A 56 -6.78 20.15 -3.76
C VAL A 56 -8.22 19.83 -3.34
N SER A 57 -8.45 18.60 -2.91
CA SER A 57 -9.74 18.13 -2.43
C SER A 57 -9.61 17.60 -1.01
N PHE A 58 -10.60 17.88 -0.18
CA PHE A 58 -10.69 17.27 1.14
C PHE A 58 -11.08 15.79 1.00
N ARG A 59 -10.27 14.90 1.58
CA ARG A 59 -10.53 13.45 1.64
C ARG A 59 -10.85 13.09 3.10
N PRO A 60 -12.08 12.65 3.43
CA PRO A 60 -12.42 12.30 4.81
C PRO A 60 -11.87 10.93 5.23
N CYS A 61 -11.74 10.70 6.55
CA CYS A 61 -11.32 9.42 7.13
C CYS A 61 -12.40 8.83 8.05
N ILE A 62 -12.55 7.51 8.04
CA ILE A 62 -13.28 6.73 9.06
C ILE A 62 -12.33 5.70 9.66
N ASP A 63 -11.67 6.08 10.75
CA ASP A 63 -10.88 5.17 11.58
C ASP A 63 -11.81 4.29 12.43
N ILE A 64 -11.64 2.97 12.36
CA ILE A 64 -12.49 1.97 13.02
C ILE A 64 -11.64 1.09 13.95
N HIS A 65 -12.06 0.95 15.21
CA HIS A 65 -11.46 0.02 16.16
C HIS A 65 -12.53 -0.64 17.04
N LYS A 66 -12.55 -1.98 17.10
CA LYS A 66 -13.59 -2.78 17.78
C LYS A 66 -15.02 -2.44 17.31
N GLY A 67 -15.18 -2.22 16.00
CA GLY A 67 -16.47 -1.85 15.38
C GLY A 67 -16.99 -0.44 15.70
N LYS A 68 -16.20 0.40 16.37
CA LYS A 68 -16.56 1.80 16.67
C LYS A 68 -15.70 2.76 15.87
N VAL A 69 -16.30 3.86 15.41
CA VAL A 69 -15.57 4.96 14.78
C VAL A 69 -14.83 5.75 15.86
N LYS A 70 -13.51 5.88 15.73
CA LYS A 70 -12.65 6.52 16.72
C LYS A 70 -11.63 7.43 16.06
N GLN A 71 -11.26 8.52 16.72
CA GLN A 71 -10.03 9.24 16.39
C GLN A 71 -8.98 8.86 17.43
N ILE A 72 -7.86 8.28 17.01
CA ILE A 72 -6.75 7.88 17.90
C ILE A 72 -5.60 8.87 17.88
N VAL A 73 -4.60 8.65 18.74
CA VAL A 73 -3.25 9.22 18.60
C VAL A 73 -2.35 8.12 18.04
N GLY A 74 -1.93 8.24 16.77
CA GLY A 74 -1.22 7.17 16.04
C GLY A 74 0.01 6.63 16.77
N SER A 75 0.78 7.50 17.46
CA SER A 75 1.97 7.13 18.24
C SER A 75 1.68 6.29 19.50
N THR A 76 0.42 6.01 19.82
CA THR A 76 0.02 5.21 21.00
C THR A 76 -0.49 3.80 20.63
N LEU A 77 -0.53 3.48 19.34
CA LEU A 77 -0.99 2.20 18.83
C LEU A 77 0.11 1.11 18.97
N ARG A 78 -0.10 0.13 19.85
CA ARG A 78 0.85 -0.99 20.10
C ARG A 78 0.21 -2.37 19.82
N ASP A 79 1.04 -3.35 19.45
CA ASP A 79 0.63 -4.74 19.15
C ASP A 79 0.55 -5.66 20.39
N SER A 80 1.18 -5.30 21.51
CA SER A 80 1.31 -6.18 22.67
C SER A 80 -0.02 -6.35 23.43
N LYS A 81 -0.47 -7.60 23.57
CA LYS A 81 -1.61 -7.98 24.43
C LYS A 81 -1.31 -7.91 25.94
N GLU A 82 -0.07 -7.63 26.33
CA GLU A 82 0.42 -7.74 27.71
C GLU A 82 0.81 -6.41 28.36
N ASP A 83 1.05 -5.34 27.59
CA ASP A 83 1.29 -4.02 28.15
C ASP A 83 -0.03 -3.24 28.30
N GLY A 84 -0.37 -2.87 29.53
CA GLY A 84 -1.55 -2.05 29.87
C GLY A 84 -1.52 -0.60 29.38
N SER A 85 -0.73 -0.29 28.35
CA SER A 85 -0.74 1.03 27.70
C SER A 85 -2.03 1.19 26.87
N THR A 86 -3.02 1.88 27.45
CA THR A 86 -4.29 2.17 26.80
C THR A 86 -4.09 2.98 25.52
N LEU A 87 -4.63 2.48 24.39
CA LEU A 87 -4.73 3.20 23.13
C LEU A 87 -5.40 4.57 23.36
N VAL A 88 -4.66 5.66 23.16
CA VAL A 88 -5.17 7.00 23.45
C VAL A 88 -6.16 7.38 22.34
N THR A 89 -7.42 7.47 22.74
CA THR A 89 -8.55 7.84 21.90
C THR A 89 -8.89 9.30 22.18
N ASN A 90 -8.76 10.16 21.16
CA ASN A 90 -9.17 11.56 21.23
C ASN A 90 -10.70 11.71 21.18
N PHE A 91 -11.37 10.82 20.45
CA PHE A 91 -12.82 10.82 20.25
C PHE A 91 -13.31 9.41 19.92
N GLU A 92 -14.48 9.02 20.41
CA GLU A 92 -15.23 7.83 19.98
C GLU A 92 -16.65 8.28 19.64
N SER A 93 -17.21 7.78 18.54
CA SER A 93 -18.55 8.16 18.09
C SER A 93 -19.60 7.10 18.41
N ASP A 94 -20.78 7.56 18.79
CA ASP A 94 -21.99 6.74 18.81
C ASP A 94 -22.55 6.48 17.41
N LYS A 95 -22.18 7.30 16.42
CA LYS A 95 -22.57 7.10 15.01
C LYS A 95 -21.82 5.93 14.38
N SER A 96 -22.55 5.18 13.58
CA SER A 96 -22.03 4.09 12.75
C SER A 96 -21.11 4.60 11.63
N ALA A 97 -20.23 3.73 11.13
CA ALA A 97 -19.39 4.04 9.98
C ALA A 97 -20.23 4.30 8.71
N ALA A 98 -21.38 3.63 8.56
CA ALA A 98 -22.36 3.91 7.51
C ALA A 98 -22.97 5.32 7.58
N GLU A 99 -23.23 5.88 8.77
CA GLU A 99 -23.72 7.26 8.90
C GLU A 99 -22.68 8.28 8.42
N PHE A 100 -21.41 8.10 8.76
CA PHE A 100 -20.33 8.95 8.25
C PHE A 100 -20.16 8.79 6.72
N ALA A 101 -20.19 7.57 6.19
CA ALA A 101 -20.14 7.32 4.76
C ALA A 101 -21.31 7.98 3.99
N ASN A 102 -22.53 7.94 4.54
CA ASN A 102 -23.70 8.63 3.98
C ASN A 102 -23.57 10.15 4.04
N LEU A 103 -22.96 10.71 5.08
CA LEU A 103 -22.64 12.14 5.15
C LEU A 103 -21.67 12.54 4.04
N TYR A 104 -20.55 11.82 3.89
CA TYR A 104 -19.57 12.09 2.83
C TYR A 104 -20.16 11.93 1.42
N LYS A 105 -21.08 10.97 1.24
CA LYS A 105 -21.84 10.79 0.01
C LYS A 105 -22.76 11.96 -0.31
N LYS A 106 -23.47 12.49 0.70
CA LYS A 106 -24.32 13.68 0.56
C LYS A 106 -23.51 14.92 0.15
N ASP A 107 -22.30 15.04 0.70
CA ASP A 107 -21.40 16.16 0.44
C ASP A 107 -20.50 15.95 -0.80
N GLY A 108 -20.64 14.81 -1.50
CA GLY A 108 -19.90 14.49 -2.73
C GLY A 108 -18.41 14.15 -2.55
N LEU A 109 -17.97 13.89 -1.31
CA LEU A 109 -16.57 13.69 -0.94
C LEU A 109 -16.09 12.27 -1.30
N LYS A 110 -15.37 12.14 -2.41
CA LYS A 110 -14.82 10.86 -2.91
C LYS A 110 -13.36 10.63 -2.52
N GLY A 111 -12.97 9.36 -2.45
CA GLY A 111 -11.62 8.90 -2.09
C GLY A 111 -11.24 9.21 -0.65
N GLY A 112 -12.25 9.38 0.21
CA GLY A 112 -12.02 9.20 1.65
C GLY A 112 -11.73 7.74 1.97
N HIS A 113 -11.07 7.48 3.08
CA HIS A 113 -10.59 6.15 3.44
C HIS A 113 -11.20 5.64 4.76
N VAL A 114 -11.46 4.34 4.80
CA VAL A 114 -11.93 3.60 5.98
C VAL A 114 -10.78 2.72 6.47
N ILE A 115 -10.27 2.96 7.68
CA ILE A 115 -9.08 2.26 8.18
C ILE A 115 -9.46 1.39 9.38
N MET A 116 -9.24 0.08 9.25
CA MET A 116 -9.40 -0.87 10.35
C MET A 116 -8.14 -0.92 11.20
N LEU A 117 -8.20 -0.34 12.40
CA LEU A 117 -7.14 -0.30 13.41
C LEU A 117 -7.05 -1.60 14.24
N GLY A 118 -7.32 -2.73 13.59
CA GLY A 118 -7.39 -4.06 14.20
C GLY A 118 -8.01 -5.10 13.27
N ALA A 119 -7.62 -6.36 13.42
CA ALA A 119 -8.15 -7.49 12.64
C ALA A 119 -9.41 -8.12 13.27
N ASP A 120 -10.21 -7.35 14.00
CA ASP A 120 -11.39 -7.87 14.69
C ASP A 120 -12.64 -7.88 13.77
N PRO A 121 -13.54 -8.88 13.89
CA PRO A 121 -14.69 -9.00 13.00
C PRO A 121 -15.68 -7.83 13.08
N LEU A 122 -15.74 -7.09 14.20
CA LEU A 122 -16.63 -5.94 14.35
C LEU A 122 -16.12 -4.76 13.51
N SER A 123 -14.81 -4.53 13.49
CA SER A 123 -14.19 -3.53 12.62
C SER A 123 -14.34 -3.87 11.14
N GLN A 124 -14.24 -5.15 10.76
CA GLN A 124 -14.51 -5.61 9.39
C GLN A 124 -15.97 -5.37 8.98
N ALA A 125 -16.93 -5.72 9.84
CA ALA A 125 -18.35 -5.48 9.58
C ALA A 125 -18.66 -3.99 9.41
N ALA A 126 -18.18 -3.14 10.33
CA ALA A 126 -18.37 -1.69 10.25
C ALA A 126 -17.69 -1.07 9.00
N ALA A 127 -16.55 -1.60 8.55
CA ALA A 127 -15.93 -1.16 7.30
C ALA A 127 -16.81 -1.51 6.09
N ILE A 128 -17.33 -2.74 6.01
CA ILE A 128 -18.24 -3.18 4.94
C ILE A 128 -19.54 -2.34 4.93
N GLU A 129 -20.09 -2.00 6.11
CA GLU A 129 -21.24 -1.10 6.21
C GLU A 129 -20.98 0.29 5.61
N ALA A 130 -19.80 0.87 5.84
CA ALA A 130 -19.40 2.14 5.24
C ALA A 130 -19.24 2.05 3.72
N LEU A 131 -18.62 0.97 3.22
CA LEU A 131 -18.45 0.73 1.78
C LEU A 131 -19.80 0.57 1.07
N ARG A 132 -20.72 -0.23 1.61
CA ARG A 132 -22.08 -0.42 1.09
C ARG A 132 -22.92 0.85 1.13
N ALA A 133 -22.70 1.72 2.12
CA ALA A 133 -23.36 3.03 2.19
C ALA A 133 -22.91 3.97 1.06
N TYR A 134 -21.62 3.95 0.68
CA TYR A 134 -21.08 4.75 -0.42
C TYR A 134 -20.24 3.94 -1.43
N PRO A 135 -20.87 3.09 -2.27
CA PRO A 135 -20.16 2.26 -3.23
C PRO A 135 -19.40 3.11 -4.25
N GLY A 136 -18.13 2.79 -4.46
CA GLY A 136 -17.20 3.54 -5.30
C GLY A 136 -16.83 4.94 -4.78
N GLY A 137 -17.28 5.31 -3.58
CA GLY A 137 -16.97 6.59 -2.94
C GLY A 137 -15.77 6.55 -2.00
N LEU A 138 -15.57 5.42 -1.31
CA LEU A 138 -14.55 5.25 -0.27
C LEU A 138 -13.47 4.23 -0.66
N GLN A 139 -12.31 4.33 -0.02
CA GLN A 139 -11.20 3.37 -0.05
C GLN A 139 -11.17 2.61 1.29
N VAL A 140 -10.53 1.43 1.37
CA VAL A 140 -10.44 0.67 2.64
C VAL A 140 -9.04 0.13 2.92
N GLY A 141 -8.58 0.26 4.15
CA GLY A 141 -7.26 -0.20 4.62
C GLY A 141 -7.31 -0.91 5.97
N GLY A 142 -6.18 -1.49 6.35
CA GLY A 142 -6.02 -2.30 7.58
C GLY A 142 -6.17 -3.79 7.32
N GLY A 143 -5.06 -4.54 7.37
CA GLY A 143 -5.08 -6.00 7.19
C GLY A 143 -5.39 -6.49 5.76
N ILE A 144 -5.37 -5.61 4.76
CA ILE A 144 -5.55 -5.98 3.35
C ILE A 144 -4.42 -6.90 2.87
N ASN A 145 -4.78 -7.97 2.17
CA ASN A 145 -3.88 -8.98 1.59
C ASN A 145 -4.52 -9.60 0.33
N LEU A 146 -3.83 -10.54 -0.33
CA LEU A 146 -4.34 -11.20 -1.54
C LEU A 146 -5.70 -11.90 -1.32
N ASP A 147 -5.89 -12.54 -0.17
CA ASP A 147 -7.05 -13.39 0.11
C ASP A 147 -8.34 -12.58 0.34
N ASN A 148 -8.21 -11.32 0.78
CA ASN A 148 -9.36 -10.45 1.10
C ASN A 148 -9.54 -9.23 0.19
N CYS A 149 -8.53 -8.83 -0.60
CA CYS A 149 -8.56 -7.58 -1.36
C CYS A 149 -9.75 -7.47 -2.33
N LEU A 150 -10.05 -8.55 -3.07
CA LEU A 150 -11.14 -8.57 -4.05
C LEU A 150 -12.51 -8.45 -3.36
N SER A 151 -12.71 -9.14 -2.24
CA SER A 151 -13.95 -9.09 -1.46
C SER A 151 -14.32 -7.65 -1.07
N TYR A 152 -13.35 -6.85 -0.62
CA TYR A 152 -13.58 -5.44 -0.30
C TYR A 152 -13.96 -4.57 -1.51
N ILE A 153 -13.42 -4.87 -2.70
CA ILE A 153 -13.82 -4.21 -3.95
C ILE A 153 -15.26 -4.58 -4.31
N ASP A 154 -15.64 -5.86 -4.18
CA ASP A 154 -17.00 -6.34 -4.44
C ASP A 154 -18.03 -5.76 -3.44
N GLU A 155 -17.63 -5.52 -2.19
CA GLU A 155 -18.42 -4.83 -1.15
C GLU A 155 -18.53 -3.30 -1.37
N GLY A 156 -17.92 -2.77 -2.43
CA GLY A 156 -18.09 -1.38 -2.88
C GLY A 156 -16.91 -0.45 -2.62
N ALA A 157 -15.75 -0.95 -2.19
CA ALA A 157 -14.54 -0.12 -2.15
C ALA A 157 -14.12 0.32 -3.57
N SER A 158 -13.83 1.61 -3.71
CA SER A 158 -13.19 2.14 -4.93
C SER A 158 -11.77 1.60 -5.09
N HIS A 159 -11.04 1.50 -3.97
CA HIS A 159 -9.68 0.99 -3.89
C HIS A 159 -9.47 0.27 -2.55
N VAL A 160 -8.49 -0.63 -2.51
CA VAL A 160 -7.90 -1.09 -1.24
C VAL A 160 -6.56 -0.39 -0.98
N ILE A 161 -6.27 -0.16 0.29
CA ILE A 161 -5.08 0.52 0.79
C ILE A 161 -4.19 -0.53 1.46
N VAL A 162 -2.95 -0.63 1.00
CA VAL A 162 -2.01 -1.67 1.47
C VAL A 162 -0.79 -1.05 2.15
N THR A 163 -0.51 -1.54 3.36
CA THR A 163 0.63 -1.19 4.21
C THR A 163 1.55 -2.40 4.44
N SER A 164 1.44 -3.03 5.61
CA SER A 164 2.38 -4.03 6.14
C SER A 164 2.38 -5.36 5.40
N TYR A 165 1.41 -5.60 4.52
CA TYR A 165 1.43 -6.77 3.65
C TYR A 165 2.53 -6.68 2.61
N VAL A 166 2.72 -5.52 1.97
CA VAL A 166 3.79 -5.26 0.98
C VAL A 166 5.07 -4.82 1.67
N PHE A 167 4.99 -3.87 2.62
CA PHE A 167 6.15 -3.42 3.38
C PHE A 167 6.30 -4.27 4.65
N ASN A 168 7.18 -5.26 4.64
CA ASN A 168 7.40 -6.14 5.79
C ASN A 168 8.89 -6.36 6.06
N ASN A 169 9.23 -6.58 7.33
CA ASN A 169 10.59 -6.85 7.78
C ASN A 169 11.65 -5.80 7.40
N GLY A 170 11.25 -4.56 7.14
CA GLY A 170 12.14 -3.49 6.69
C GLY A 170 12.35 -3.43 5.17
N GLN A 171 11.66 -4.27 4.40
CA GLN A 171 11.79 -4.39 2.94
C GLN A 171 10.42 -4.34 2.24
N MET A 172 10.45 -4.16 0.92
CA MET A 172 9.26 -4.22 0.05
C MET A 172 9.18 -5.60 -0.63
N ASP A 173 8.11 -6.34 -0.39
CA ASP A 173 7.78 -7.58 -1.08
C ASP A 173 7.11 -7.27 -2.44
N LEU A 174 7.94 -7.24 -3.48
CA LEU A 174 7.49 -6.94 -4.84
C LEU A 174 6.59 -8.03 -5.43
N GLU A 175 6.70 -9.29 -5.00
CA GLU A 175 5.84 -10.36 -5.51
C GLU A 175 4.43 -10.27 -4.93
N ARG A 176 4.28 -9.92 -3.65
CA ARG A 176 2.98 -9.55 -3.07
C ARG A 176 2.36 -8.35 -3.77
N LEU A 177 3.15 -7.32 -4.07
CA LEU A 177 2.68 -6.13 -4.79
C LEU A 177 2.17 -6.48 -6.20
N LYS A 178 2.95 -7.26 -6.98
CA LYS A 178 2.51 -7.78 -8.29
C LYS A 178 1.26 -8.63 -8.17
N GLY A 179 1.18 -9.50 -7.16
CA GLY A 179 0.01 -10.34 -6.90
C GLY A 179 -1.27 -9.50 -6.74
N LEU A 180 -1.21 -8.43 -5.92
CA LEU A 180 -2.34 -7.52 -5.73
C LEU A 180 -2.76 -6.86 -7.05
N VAL A 181 -1.78 -6.31 -7.80
CA VAL A 181 -2.04 -5.68 -9.10
C VAL A 181 -2.66 -6.67 -10.10
N ASN A 182 -2.26 -7.94 -10.08
CA ASN A 182 -2.84 -8.98 -10.93
C ASN A 182 -4.30 -9.32 -10.57
N VAL A 183 -4.69 -9.24 -9.29
CA VAL A 183 -6.05 -9.59 -8.83
C VAL A 183 -7.03 -8.43 -9.01
N ILE A 184 -6.69 -7.22 -8.56
CA ILE A 184 -7.63 -6.08 -8.51
C ILE A 184 -7.40 -5.01 -9.58
N GLY A 185 -6.22 -5.02 -10.22
CA GLY A 185 -5.73 -3.97 -11.11
C GLY A 185 -5.10 -2.80 -10.35
N LYS A 186 -4.06 -2.16 -10.93
CA LYS A 186 -3.38 -1.03 -10.26
C LYS A 186 -4.32 0.15 -9.98
N GLN A 187 -5.34 0.33 -10.81
CA GLN A 187 -6.38 1.37 -10.75
C GLN A 187 -7.33 1.23 -9.54
N ARG A 188 -7.13 0.21 -8.69
CA ARG A 188 -7.86 -0.02 -7.45
C ARG A 188 -6.93 -0.30 -6.27
N LEU A 189 -5.63 -0.02 -6.42
CA LEU A 189 -4.63 -0.17 -5.37
C LEU A 189 -4.08 1.20 -4.96
N VAL A 190 -4.13 1.46 -3.65
CA VAL A 190 -3.43 2.57 -2.99
C VAL A 190 -2.32 1.98 -2.14
N LEU A 191 -1.13 2.56 -2.23
CA LEU A 191 -0.04 2.26 -1.30
C LEU A 191 0.01 3.32 -0.21
N ASP A 192 -0.13 2.88 1.03
CA ASP A 192 0.08 3.76 2.19
C ASP A 192 1.58 3.75 2.53
N LEU A 193 2.17 4.92 2.34
CA LEU A 193 3.58 5.23 2.53
C LEU A 193 3.73 5.94 3.88
N SER A 194 3.51 5.15 4.92
CA SER A 194 3.72 5.48 6.31
C SER A 194 5.19 5.86 6.58
N CYS A 195 5.49 7.13 6.90
CA CYS A 195 6.88 7.66 6.88
C CYS A 195 7.30 8.47 8.11
N ARG A 196 8.56 8.28 8.53
CA ARG A 196 9.21 9.04 9.63
C ARG A 196 10.48 9.72 9.17
N LYS A 197 10.81 10.87 9.78
CA LYS A 197 12.05 11.59 9.46
C LYS A 197 13.25 10.93 10.14
N LYS A 198 14.28 10.58 9.36
CA LYS A 198 15.56 10.03 9.82
C LYS A 198 16.69 10.68 9.01
N GLU A 199 17.63 11.34 9.69
CA GLU A 199 18.84 11.92 9.07
C GLU A 199 18.51 12.79 7.82
N ASP A 200 17.58 13.72 8.01
CA ASP A 200 17.02 14.63 6.99
C ASP A 200 16.29 14.00 5.78
N LYS A 201 16.12 12.68 5.77
CA LYS A 201 15.28 11.95 4.80
C LYS A 201 14.00 11.44 5.45
N TYR A 202 13.01 11.09 4.63
CA TYR A 202 11.85 10.32 5.07
C TYR A 202 12.05 8.85 4.70
N ALA A 203 11.93 7.97 5.68
CA ALA A 203 11.99 6.52 5.49
C ALA A 203 10.61 5.93 5.77
N ILE A 204 10.20 4.95 4.95
CA ILE A 204 8.97 4.18 5.19
C ILE A 204 9.16 3.38 6.48
N VAL A 205 8.12 3.32 7.30
CA VAL A 205 8.08 2.55 8.55
C VAL A 205 6.94 1.55 8.55
N THR A 206 7.18 0.39 9.17
CA THR A 206 6.25 -0.74 9.26
C THR A 206 5.97 -1.06 10.73
N ASP A 207 5.16 -2.11 10.97
CA ASP A 207 4.89 -2.66 12.30
C ASP A 207 4.38 -1.59 13.28
N ARG A 208 3.24 -0.96 12.91
CA ARG A 208 2.64 0.19 13.61
C ARG A 208 3.66 1.30 13.89
N TRP A 209 4.40 1.67 12.85
CA TRP A 209 5.36 2.78 12.84
C TRP A 209 6.63 2.57 13.69
N GLN A 210 6.86 1.35 14.20
CA GLN A 210 7.95 1.04 15.12
C GLN A 210 9.24 0.62 14.39
N LYS A 211 9.14 0.04 13.19
CA LYS A 211 10.27 -0.51 12.44
C LYS A 211 10.57 0.34 11.21
N PHE A 212 11.79 0.85 11.10
CA PHE A 212 12.26 1.49 9.87
C PHE A 212 12.53 0.47 8.77
N THR A 213 12.20 0.83 7.52
CA THR A 213 12.64 0.14 6.31
C THR A 213 13.91 0.77 5.75
N ASP A 214 14.58 0.06 4.85
CA ASP A 214 15.65 0.62 4.03
C ASP A 214 15.12 1.42 2.81
N VAL A 215 13.80 1.61 2.71
CA VAL A 215 13.13 2.37 1.64
C VAL A 215 12.95 3.82 2.07
N TYR A 216 13.73 4.70 1.47
CA TYR A 216 13.59 6.16 1.62
C TYR A 216 12.68 6.71 0.53
N LEU A 217 11.87 7.73 0.85
CA LEU A 217 11.05 8.41 -0.15
C LEU A 217 11.90 9.42 -0.94
N ASP A 218 11.98 9.19 -2.24
CA ASP A 218 12.48 10.12 -3.25
C ASP A 218 11.67 9.96 -4.57
N GLU A 219 12.04 10.75 -5.58
CA GLU A 219 11.38 10.75 -6.89
C GLU A 219 11.51 9.41 -7.63
N GLU A 220 12.63 8.70 -7.48
CA GLU A 220 12.87 7.42 -8.16
C GLU A 220 11.98 6.32 -7.56
N VAL A 221 11.92 6.24 -6.22
CA VAL A 221 11.06 5.30 -5.50
C VAL A 221 9.58 5.57 -5.79
N LEU A 222 9.13 6.82 -5.74
CA LEU A 222 7.73 7.17 -6.05
C LEU A 222 7.38 6.86 -7.52
N THR A 223 8.28 7.16 -8.46
CA THR A 223 8.11 6.84 -9.88
C THR A 223 8.05 5.33 -10.13
N PHE A 224 8.88 4.54 -9.42
CA PHE A 224 8.82 3.09 -9.46
C PHE A 224 7.48 2.56 -8.94
N LEU A 225 7.03 3.02 -7.78
CA LEU A 225 5.80 2.56 -7.13
C LEU A 225 4.53 2.95 -7.93
N ALA A 226 4.53 4.09 -8.63
CA ALA A 226 3.41 4.57 -9.45
C ALA A 226 3.09 3.65 -10.66
N ARG A 227 3.98 2.70 -10.96
CA ARG A 227 3.73 1.63 -11.93
C ARG A 227 2.74 0.59 -11.41
N PHE A 228 2.58 0.48 -10.08
CA PHE A 228 1.80 -0.56 -9.40
C PHE A 228 0.56 -0.03 -8.67
N ALA A 229 0.49 1.26 -8.35
CA ALA A 229 -0.66 1.89 -7.67
C ALA A 229 -1.35 2.96 -8.55
N ASP A 230 -2.54 3.38 -8.14
CA ASP A 230 -3.25 4.56 -8.70
C ASP A 230 -3.00 5.81 -7.85
N GLU A 231 -3.08 5.69 -6.53
CA GLU A 231 -2.82 6.76 -5.57
C GLU A 231 -1.79 6.34 -4.49
N PHE A 232 -1.21 7.33 -3.83
CA PHE A 232 -0.40 7.17 -2.62
C PHE A 232 -1.09 7.84 -1.44
N LEU A 233 -1.18 7.13 -0.31
CA LEU A 233 -1.61 7.70 0.96
C LEU A 233 -0.35 7.94 1.82
N VAL A 234 0.08 9.19 1.98
CA VAL A 234 1.35 9.50 2.67
C VAL A 234 1.07 10.00 4.08
N HIS A 235 1.50 9.24 5.08
CA HIS A 235 1.27 9.55 6.49
C HIS A 235 2.57 9.93 7.23
N GLY A 236 2.59 11.10 7.85
CA GLY A 236 3.70 11.59 8.68
C GLY A 236 3.49 11.27 10.16
N VAL A 237 4.02 10.14 10.62
CA VAL A 237 3.74 9.58 11.97
C VAL A 237 4.06 10.55 13.10
N ASP A 238 5.16 11.29 12.93
CA ASP A 238 5.71 12.12 13.99
C ASP A 238 4.78 13.31 14.36
N VAL A 239 3.70 13.55 13.60
CA VAL A 239 2.67 14.58 13.85
C VAL A 239 1.23 14.04 13.96
N GLU A 240 0.97 12.77 13.71
CA GLU A 240 -0.39 12.21 13.62
C GLU A 240 -1.14 12.25 14.97
N GLY A 241 -2.33 12.86 14.99
CA GLY A 241 -3.22 12.91 16.14
C GLY A 241 -2.72 13.75 17.34
N LYS A 242 -1.59 14.45 17.19
CA LYS A 242 -1.07 15.40 18.20
C LYS A 242 -1.89 16.69 18.20
N LYS A 243 -2.02 17.30 19.38
CA LYS A 243 -2.62 18.61 19.60
C LYS A 243 -1.54 19.68 19.75
#